data_AF-A0A927M516-F1
#
_entry.id   AF-A0A927M516-F1
#
_cell.length_a   1.000
_cell.length_b   1.000
_cell.length_c   1.000
_cell.angle_alpha   90.00
_cell.angle_beta   90.00
_cell.angle_gamma   90.00
#
_symmetry.space_group_name_H-M   'P 1'
#
loop_
_entity.id
_entity.type
_entity.pdbx_description
1 polymer ?
#
loop_
_entity_poly.entity_id
_entity_poly.type
_entity_poly.pdbx_seq_one_letter_code
_entity_poly.pdbx_strand_id
1 'polypeptide(L)'
;MSEPTPAPSTGVPPPPATPGRSVPARHWAVLAGVAAVAMLVGAAIATTVLLVVVQVGQAQHRYEVGVLLDLDATAEQKDVIKSALTALRPVDGIRLQSREETWERFKEQFKDQPDLVNAARPESMPESFRLRSTGKTFDCEALTPVRRLPGVDEITVLQLPADGRPGAVIDCS
;
A
#
# COMPACT_ATOMS: atom_id res chain seq x y z
N MET A 1 -86.40 -81.47 0.93
CA MET A 1 -85.11 -82.08 0.55
C MET A 1 -84.54 -81.29 -0.61
N SER A 2 -83.29 -80.86 -0.69
CA SER A 2 -82.22 -80.62 0.27
C SER A 2 -81.23 -79.72 -0.50
N GLU A 3 -80.75 -78.70 0.20
CA GLU A 3 -79.56 -77.84 0.03
C GLU A 3 -78.38 -78.35 -0.83
N PRO A 4 -77.46 -77.47 -1.33
CA PRO A 4 -76.52 -76.81 -0.40
C PRO A 4 -76.11 -75.34 -0.65
N THR A 5 -75.91 -74.69 0.51
CA THR A 5 -75.05 -73.58 0.95
C THR A 5 -73.89 -73.07 0.05
N PRO A 6 -73.64 -71.74 0.00
CA PRO A 6 -72.44 -71.13 -0.61
C PRO A 6 -71.26 -70.99 0.38
N ALA A 7 -70.03 -71.12 -0.14
CA ALA A 7 -68.77 -71.00 0.60
C ALA A 7 -68.39 -69.54 0.95
N PRO A 8 -67.66 -69.29 2.06
CA PRO A 8 -67.21 -67.95 2.44
C PRO A 8 -65.86 -67.59 1.80
N SER A 9 -65.75 -66.35 1.29
CA SER A 9 -64.50 -65.74 0.81
C SER A 9 -63.80 -65.03 1.98
N THR A 10 -62.57 -65.44 2.30
CA THR A 10 -61.73 -64.83 3.32
C THR A 10 -61.04 -63.57 2.77
N GLY A 11 -61.45 -62.40 3.25
CA GLY A 11 -60.77 -61.13 2.98
C GLY A 11 -59.44 -61.03 3.70
N VAL A 12 -58.38 -60.69 2.96
CA VAL A 12 -57.05 -60.37 3.51
C VAL A 12 -57.05 -58.88 3.90
N PRO A 13 -56.73 -58.49 5.14
CA PRO A 13 -56.66 -57.07 5.49
C PRO A 13 -55.38 -56.44 4.91
N PRO A 14 -55.43 -55.19 4.40
CA PRO A 14 -54.24 -54.49 3.93
C PRO A 14 -53.31 -54.14 5.11
N PRO A 15 -51.98 -54.09 4.89
CA PRO A 15 -51.03 -53.74 5.93
C PRO A 15 -51.19 -52.27 6.36
N PRO A 16 -50.89 -51.93 7.63
CA PRO A 16 -51.01 -50.57 8.11
C PRO A 16 -50.01 -49.64 7.41
N ALA A 17 -50.50 -48.47 6.97
CA ALA A 17 -49.66 -47.41 6.43
C ALA A 17 -48.65 -46.94 7.50
N THR A 18 -47.38 -46.91 7.14
CA THR A 18 -46.33 -46.37 8.01
C THR A 18 -46.50 -44.86 8.13
N PRO A 19 -46.50 -44.26 9.34
CA PRO A 19 -46.56 -42.81 9.46
C PRO A 19 -45.28 -42.20 8.87
N GLY A 20 -45.46 -41.39 7.83
CA GLY A 20 -44.38 -40.58 7.27
C GLY A 20 -43.80 -39.70 8.36
N ARG A 21 -42.53 -39.93 8.71
CA ARG A 21 -41.79 -39.17 9.71
C ARG A 21 -41.59 -37.75 9.18
N SER A 22 -42.54 -36.85 9.46
CA SER A 22 -42.40 -35.43 9.17
C SER A 22 -41.31 -34.85 10.06
N VAL A 23 -40.20 -34.43 9.48
CA VAL A 23 -39.17 -33.67 10.20
C VAL A 23 -39.80 -32.32 10.60
N PRO A 24 -39.74 -31.90 11.88
CA PRO A 24 -40.46 -30.72 12.34
C PRO A 24 -39.91 -29.45 11.69
N ALA A 25 -40.79 -28.69 11.03
CA ALA A 25 -40.50 -27.45 10.28
C ALA A 25 -39.70 -26.40 11.08
N ARG A 26 -39.78 -26.45 12.41
CA ARG A 26 -39.07 -25.56 13.34
C ARG A 26 -37.55 -25.74 13.28
N HIS A 27 -37.06 -26.95 12.99
CA HIS A 27 -35.62 -27.22 12.90
C HIS A 27 -35.05 -26.64 11.59
N TRP A 28 -35.83 -26.67 10.51
CA TRP A 28 -35.47 -26.03 9.24
C TRP A 28 -35.44 -24.51 9.34
N ALA A 29 -36.40 -23.91 10.06
CA ALA A 29 -36.42 -22.46 10.28
C ALA A 29 -35.21 -21.98 11.11
N VAL A 30 -34.81 -22.71 12.15
CA VAL A 30 -33.63 -22.38 12.96
C VAL A 30 -32.34 -22.54 12.15
N LEU A 31 -32.20 -23.62 11.37
CA LEU A 31 -31.05 -23.82 10.50
C LEU A 31 -30.93 -22.74 9.42
N ALA A 32 -32.05 -22.33 8.82
CA ALA A 32 -32.09 -21.24 7.85
C ALA A 32 -31.68 -19.90 8.48
N GLY A 33 -32.13 -19.62 9.71
CA GLY A 33 -31.73 -18.42 10.45
C GLY A 33 -30.23 -18.38 10.77
N VAL A 34 -29.66 -19.51 11.24
CA VAL A 34 -28.21 -19.62 11.53
C VAL A 34 -27.38 -19.45 10.26
N ALA A 35 -27.81 -20.07 9.15
CA ALA A 35 -27.13 -19.92 7.86
C ALA A 35 -27.16 -18.46 7.36
N ALA A 36 -28.30 -17.77 7.48
CA ALA A 36 -28.42 -16.37 7.09
C ALA A 36 -27.50 -15.46 7.92
N VAL A 37 -27.43 -15.67 9.24
CA VAL A 37 -26.51 -14.91 10.12
C VAL A 37 -25.05 -15.19 9.76
N ALA A 38 -24.68 -16.46 9.54
CA ALA A 38 -23.32 -16.83 9.14
C ALA A 38 -22.91 -16.19 7.80
N MET A 39 -23.82 -16.15 6.82
CA MET A 39 -23.57 -15.48 5.53
C MET A 39 -23.39 -13.96 5.69
N LEU A 40 -24.19 -13.31 6.53
CA LEU A 40 -24.07 -11.87 6.80
C LEU A 40 -22.76 -11.52 7.49
N VAL A 41 -22.35 -12.32 8.49
CA VAL A 41 -21.06 -12.16 9.17
C VAL A 41 -19.91 -12.40 8.19
N GLY A 42 -19.99 -13.45 7.38
CA GLY A 42 -18.99 -13.74 6.34
C GLY A 42 -18.87 -12.61 5.31
N ALA A 43 -19.99 -12.07 4.84
CA ALA A 43 -20.02 -10.94 3.91
C ALA A 43 -19.43 -9.66 4.55
N ALA A 44 -19.74 -9.39 5.82
CA ALA A 44 -19.17 -8.26 6.55
C ALA A 44 -17.65 -8.37 6.69
N ILE A 45 -17.13 -9.56 7.03
CA ILE A 45 -15.69 -9.82 7.13
C ILE A 45 -15.04 -9.68 5.76
N ALA A 46 -15.58 -10.32 4.71
CA ALA A 46 -15.03 -10.25 3.36
C ALA A 46 -14.99 -8.82 2.81
N THR A 47 -16.05 -8.05 3.05
CA THR A 47 -16.12 -6.64 2.66
C THR A 47 -15.09 -5.81 3.41
N THR A 48 -14.92 -6.04 4.71
CA THR A 48 -13.92 -5.34 5.53
C THR A 48 -12.50 -5.64 5.05
N VAL A 49 -12.18 -6.91 4.79
CA VAL A 49 -10.88 -7.33 4.25
C VAL A 49 -10.63 -6.70 2.89
N LEU A 50 -11.63 -6.70 1.99
CA LEU A 50 -11.53 -6.08 0.67
C LEU A 50 -11.26 -4.57 0.79
N LEU A 51 -11.98 -3.86 1.66
CA LEU A 51 -11.76 -2.43 1.88
C LEU A 51 -10.36 -2.14 2.42
N VAL A 52 -9.88 -2.93 3.38
CA VAL A 52 -8.51 -2.78 3.91
C VAL A 52 -7.47 -3.04 2.81
N VAL A 53 -7.62 -4.10 2.02
CA VAL A 53 -6.70 -4.42 0.92
C VAL A 53 -6.71 -3.32 -0.16
N VAL A 54 -7.87 -2.80 -0.53
CA VAL A 54 -7.99 -1.70 -1.50
C VAL A 54 -7.40 -0.40 -0.95
N GLN A 55 -7.56 -0.13 0.36
CA GLN A 55 -7.07 1.09 1.00
C GLN A 55 -5.56 1.09 1.25
N VAL A 56 -4.99 -0.08 1.52
CA VAL A 56 -3.53 -0.34 1.60
C VAL A 56 -2.93 -0.43 0.19
N GLY A 57 -3.68 -0.93 -0.78
CA GLY A 57 -3.32 -1.00 -2.20
C GLY A 57 -3.48 0.31 -2.98
N GLN A 58 -3.98 1.39 -2.34
CA GLN A 58 -3.89 2.73 -2.94
C GLN A 58 -2.42 3.02 -3.24
N ALA A 59 -2.08 3.19 -4.52
CA ALA A 59 -0.72 3.31 -5.00
C ALA A 59 0.02 4.41 -4.23
N GLN A 60 0.89 4.02 -3.30
CA GLN A 60 1.78 4.93 -2.61
C GLN A 60 2.62 5.64 -3.66
N HIS A 61 2.65 6.96 -3.60
CA HIS A 61 3.59 7.74 -4.37
C HIS A 61 4.99 7.49 -3.83
N ARG A 62 5.96 7.54 -4.74
CA ARG A 62 7.38 7.50 -4.38
C ARG A 62 7.90 8.92 -4.46
N TYR A 63 8.62 9.32 -3.44
CA TYR A 63 9.24 10.63 -3.35
C TYR A 63 10.74 10.46 -3.31
N GLU A 64 11.46 11.26 -4.08
CA GLU A 64 12.90 11.44 -3.95
C GLU A 64 13.16 12.75 -3.22
N VAL A 65 13.94 12.69 -2.15
CA VAL A 65 14.34 13.85 -1.36
C VAL A 65 15.83 14.08 -1.59
N GLY A 66 16.17 15.28 -2.04
CA GLY A 66 17.54 15.75 -2.20
C GLY A 66 17.83 16.88 -1.23
N VAL A 67 18.80 16.70 -0.34
CA VAL A 67 19.30 17.74 0.56
C VAL A 67 20.66 18.20 0.04
N LEU A 68 20.72 19.37 -0.56
CA LEU A 68 21.95 20.02 -0.97
C LEU A 68 22.67 20.56 0.26
N LEU A 69 23.98 20.32 0.30
CA LEU A 69 24.84 20.74 1.38
C LEU A 69 25.57 22.03 1.03
N ASP A 70 25.86 22.82 2.05
CA ASP A 70 26.80 23.94 1.92
C ASP A 70 28.17 23.43 1.41
N LEU A 71 28.86 24.25 0.61
CA LEU A 71 30.14 23.85 -0.01
C LEU A 71 31.25 23.55 1.02
N ASP A 72 31.16 24.13 2.21
CA ASP A 72 32.08 23.99 3.34
C ASP A 72 31.52 23.12 4.48
N ALA A 73 30.42 22.37 4.24
CA ALA A 73 29.81 21.50 5.24
C ALA A 73 30.83 20.49 5.82
N THR A 74 30.99 20.49 7.14
CA THR A 74 31.94 19.62 7.84
C THR A 74 31.46 18.17 7.93
N ALA A 75 32.36 17.25 8.26
CA ALA A 75 32.00 15.84 8.47
C ALA A 75 30.95 15.68 9.58
N GLU A 76 31.09 16.44 10.67
CA GLU A 76 30.18 16.42 11.81
C GLU A 76 28.79 16.94 11.42
N GLN A 77 28.72 18.02 10.63
CA GLN A 77 27.45 18.54 10.11
C GLN A 77 26.77 17.50 9.20
N LYS A 78 27.53 16.87 8.30
CA LYS A 78 27.04 15.80 7.42
C LYS A 78 26.44 14.63 8.22
N ASP A 79 27.10 14.22 9.29
CA ASP A 79 26.62 13.13 10.15
C ASP A 79 25.32 13.50 10.89
N VAL A 80 25.23 14.74 11.38
CA VAL A 80 24.00 15.25 12.02
C VAL A 80 22.84 15.31 11.02
N ILE A 81 23.08 15.83 9.81
CA ILE A 81 22.08 15.89 8.73
C ILE A 81 21.63 14.48 8.34
N LYS A 82 22.57 13.56 8.11
CA LYS A 82 22.27 12.17 7.77
C LYS A 82 21.43 11.48 8.85
N SER A 83 21.76 11.72 10.12
CA SER A 83 20.99 11.19 11.26
C SER A 83 19.55 11.74 11.26
N ALA A 84 19.38 13.05 11.08
CA ALA A 84 18.05 13.67 11.04
C ALA A 84 17.18 13.14 9.89
N LEU A 85 17.80 12.82 8.74
CA LEU A 85 17.10 12.27 7.58
C LEU A 85 16.54 10.85 7.79
N THR A 86 16.97 10.12 8.82
CA THR A 86 16.41 8.80 9.15
C THR A 86 14.93 8.88 9.54
N ALA A 87 14.46 10.02 10.04
CA ALA A 87 13.07 10.26 10.39
C ALA A 87 12.11 10.13 9.19
N LEU A 88 12.62 10.31 7.95
CA LEU A 88 11.84 10.17 6.71
C LEU A 88 11.56 8.72 6.31
N ARG A 89 12.07 7.74 7.08
CA ARG A 89 11.96 6.29 6.84
C ARG A 89 12.36 5.94 5.39
N PRO A 90 13.63 6.16 5.04
CA PRO A 90 14.11 5.97 3.68
C PRO A 90 13.97 4.50 3.27
N VAL A 91 13.42 4.24 2.08
CA VAL A 91 13.17 2.86 1.59
C VAL A 91 14.44 2.15 1.14
N ASP A 92 15.38 2.90 0.54
CA ASP A 92 16.64 2.37 -0.02
C ASP A 92 17.86 2.87 0.78
N GLY A 93 17.64 3.43 1.98
CA GLY A 93 18.65 4.10 2.78
C GLY A 93 18.95 5.54 2.33
N ILE A 94 20.00 6.12 2.92
CA ILE A 94 20.45 7.50 2.66
C ILE A 94 21.82 7.42 2.00
N ARG A 95 21.93 7.96 0.78
CA ARG A 95 23.18 8.01 0.01
C ARG A 95 23.73 9.43 0.01
N LEU A 96 25.02 9.56 0.26
CA LEU A 96 25.76 10.78 -0.07
C LEU A 96 26.12 10.74 -1.56
N GLN A 97 25.69 11.73 -2.31
CA GLN A 97 26.16 12.01 -3.65
C GLN A 97 27.35 12.97 -3.54
N SER A 98 28.54 12.49 -3.92
CA SER A 98 29.76 13.29 -3.82
C SER A 98 29.78 14.40 -4.87
N ARG A 99 30.66 15.37 -4.69
CA ARG A 99 30.91 16.45 -5.65
C ARG A 99 31.27 15.91 -7.04
N GLU A 100 32.12 14.90 -7.08
CA GLU A 100 32.58 14.24 -8.30
C GLU A 100 31.41 13.55 -9.00
N GLU A 101 30.57 12.81 -8.26
CA GLU A 101 29.36 12.19 -8.82
C GLU A 101 28.37 13.24 -9.34
N THR A 102 28.16 14.34 -8.60
CA THR A 102 27.33 15.46 -9.05
C THR A 102 27.87 16.08 -10.33
N TRP A 103 29.19 16.25 -10.44
CA TRP A 103 29.83 16.79 -11.64
C TRP A 103 29.68 15.86 -12.85
N GLU A 104 29.83 14.55 -12.67
CA GLU A 104 29.60 13.57 -13.74
C GLU A 104 28.15 13.62 -14.24
N ARG A 105 27.18 13.62 -13.32
CA ARG A 105 25.76 13.76 -13.65
C ARG A 105 25.44 15.07 -14.36
N PHE A 106 26.05 16.17 -13.93
CA PHE A 106 25.88 17.47 -14.57
C PHE A 106 26.34 17.43 -16.03
N LYS A 107 27.53 16.87 -16.30
CA LYS A 107 28.02 16.69 -17.68
C LYS A 107 27.10 15.80 -18.52
N GLU A 108 26.57 14.72 -17.94
CA GLU A 108 25.61 13.85 -18.62
C GLU A 108 24.32 14.58 -18.97
N GLN A 109 23.77 15.35 -18.02
CA GLN A 109 22.52 16.08 -18.16
C GLN A 109 22.62 17.20 -19.20
N PHE A 110 23.75 17.90 -19.24
CA PHE A 110 23.97 19.04 -20.13
C PHE A 110 24.90 18.70 -21.31
N LYS A 111 25.02 17.41 -21.67
CA LYS A 111 25.86 16.96 -22.79
C LYS A 111 25.54 17.64 -24.12
N ASP A 112 24.28 18.02 -24.31
CA ASP A 112 23.78 18.68 -25.53
C ASP A 112 23.94 20.22 -25.47
N GLN A 113 24.48 20.74 -24.35
CA GLN A 113 24.72 22.16 -24.08
C GLN A 113 26.16 22.37 -23.57
N PRO A 114 27.19 22.14 -24.41
CA PRO A 114 28.59 22.16 -23.99
C PRO A 114 29.03 23.51 -23.41
N ASP A 115 28.43 24.62 -23.84
CA ASP A 115 28.74 25.95 -23.31
C ASP A 115 28.41 26.05 -21.81
N LEU A 116 27.32 25.40 -21.35
CA LEU A 116 26.98 25.34 -19.93
C LEU A 116 27.98 24.50 -19.14
N VAL A 117 28.42 23.38 -19.73
CA VAL A 117 29.42 22.51 -19.10
C VAL A 117 30.77 23.22 -18.98
N ASN A 118 31.18 23.97 -20.00
CA ASN A 118 32.44 24.70 -20.01
C ASN A 118 32.44 25.92 -19.07
N ALA A 119 31.28 26.54 -18.84
CA ALA A 119 31.13 27.66 -17.92
C ALA A 119 31.05 27.21 -16.45
N ALA A 120 30.60 25.98 -16.20
CA ALA A 120 30.48 25.44 -14.85
C ALA A 120 31.84 25.02 -14.28
N ARG A 121 31.97 25.09 -12.96
CA ARG A 121 33.16 24.68 -12.22
C ARG A 121 32.84 23.45 -11.36
N PRO A 122 33.65 22.37 -11.41
CA PRO A 122 33.44 21.21 -10.56
C PRO A 122 33.41 21.55 -9.07
N GLU A 123 34.20 22.53 -8.65
CA GLU A 123 34.30 22.97 -7.25
C GLU A 123 33.02 23.64 -6.75
N SER A 124 32.19 24.15 -7.66
CA SER A 124 30.89 24.75 -7.36
C SER A 124 29.76 23.72 -7.28
N MET A 125 30.04 22.42 -7.47
CA MET A 125 29.04 21.37 -7.33
C MET A 125 28.88 21.01 -5.84
N PRO A 126 27.69 21.24 -5.25
CA PRO A 126 27.44 20.83 -3.88
C PRO A 126 27.31 19.31 -3.79
N GLU A 127 27.73 18.78 -2.65
CA GLU A 127 27.34 17.43 -2.25
C GLU A 127 25.86 17.42 -1.88
N SER A 128 25.22 16.26 -1.98
CA SER A 128 23.84 16.14 -1.53
C SER A 128 23.55 14.79 -0.90
N PHE A 129 22.65 14.76 0.09
CA PHE A 129 22.03 13.52 0.52
C PHE A 129 20.82 13.21 -0.35
N ARG A 130 20.78 12.00 -0.88
CA ARG A 130 19.68 11.45 -1.67
C ARG A 130 19.04 10.31 -0.91
N LEU A 131 17.71 10.35 -0.83
CA LEU A 131 16.93 9.25 -0.27
C LEU A 131 15.57 9.16 -0.97
N ARG A 132 14.93 8.00 -0.82
CA ARG A 132 13.57 7.78 -1.30
C ARG A 132 12.63 7.49 -0.14
N SER A 133 11.41 7.98 -0.23
CA SER A 133 10.33 7.67 0.71
C SER A 133 9.05 7.33 -0.04
N THR A 134 8.09 6.73 0.66
CA THR A 134 6.79 6.35 0.10
C THR A 134 5.65 6.87 0.96
N GLY A 135 4.59 7.33 0.31
CA GLY A 135 3.46 7.94 1.01
C GLY A 135 2.27 8.19 0.08
N LYS A 136 1.09 8.38 0.65
CA LYS A 136 -0.06 8.93 -0.11
C LYS A 136 0.14 10.41 -0.42
N THR A 137 0.79 11.12 0.49
CA THR A 137 1.25 12.50 0.36
C THR A 137 2.64 12.58 1.00
N PHE A 138 3.42 13.58 0.62
CA PHE A 138 4.66 13.89 1.33
C PHE A 138 4.38 14.80 2.51
N ASP A 139 5.01 14.52 3.65
CA ASP A 139 4.90 15.32 4.87
C ASP A 139 6.08 16.31 4.96
N CYS A 140 5.84 17.56 4.60
CA CYS A 140 6.87 18.60 4.63
C CYS A 140 7.34 18.93 6.05
N GLU A 141 6.52 18.71 7.10
CA GLU A 141 6.90 19.00 8.49
C GLU A 141 8.06 18.13 8.97
N ALA A 142 8.20 16.92 8.39
CA ALA A 142 9.31 16.05 8.67
C ALA A 142 10.67 16.64 8.23
N LEU A 143 10.68 17.62 7.32
CA LEU A 143 11.88 18.31 6.86
C LEU A 143 12.19 19.57 7.67
N THR A 144 11.23 20.11 8.43
CA THR A 144 11.39 21.34 9.22
C THR A 144 12.62 21.31 10.14
N PRO A 145 12.95 20.22 10.85
CA PRO A 145 14.19 20.15 11.64
C PRO A 145 15.45 20.17 10.77
N VAL A 146 15.43 19.47 9.63
CA VAL A 146 16.58 19.34 8.72
C VAL A 146 16.93 20.69 8.09
N ARG A 147 15.92 21.45 7.65
CA ARG A 147 16.10 22.79 7.04
C ARG A 147 16.86 23.78 7.93
N ARG A 148 16.81 23.59 9.24
CA ARG A 148 17.45 24.47 10.22
C ARG A 148 18.84 24.00 10.64
N LEU A 149 19.30 22.87 10.14
CA LEU A 149 20.63 22.35 10.47
C LEU A 149 21.71 23.15 9.74
N PRO A 150 22.85 23.42 10.39
CA PRO A 150 24.00 24.00 9.71
C PRO A 150 24.56 23.01 8.69
N GLY A 151 25.01 23.51 7.54
CA GLY A 151 25.50 22.68 6.42
C GLY A 151 24.42 22.29 5.41
N VAL A 152 23.18 22.76 5.58
CA VAL A 152 22.06 22.54 4.64
C VAL A 152 21.80 23.82 3.86
N ASP A 153 21.92 23.74 2.54
CA ASP A 153 21.66 24.86 1.62
C ASP A 153 20.22 24.82 1.10
N GLU A 154 19.84 23.71 0.46
CA GLU A 154 18.52 23.55 -0.15
C GLU A 154 17.95 22.14 0.07
N ILE A 155 16.63 22.04 0.20
CA ILE A 155 15.93 20.74 0.20
C ILE A 155 14.91 20.72 -0.93
N THR A 156 15.04 19.71 -1.79
CA THR A 156 14.16 19.43 -2.91
C THR A 156 13.39 18.13 -2.67
N VAL A 157 12.11 18.13 -3.05
CA VAL A 157 11.26 16.95 -2.96
C VAL A 157 10.58 16.75 -4.31
N LEU A 158 10.81 15.57 -4.90
CA LEU A 158 10.24 15.20 -6.19
C LEU A 158 9.35 13.98 -6.03
N GLN A 159 8.08 14.10 -6.37
CA GLN A 159 7.23 12.95 -6.61
C GLN A 159 7.64 12.29 -7.92
N LEU A 160 8.03 11.02 -7.85
CA LEU A 160 8.42 10.23 -9.01
C LEU A 160 7.17 9.84 -9.83
N PRO A 161 7.29 9.80 -11.17
CA PRO A 161 6.21 9.33 -12.04
C PRO A 161 5.86 7.86 -11.76
N ALA A 162 4.58 7.51 -11.85
CA ALA A 162 4.08 6.16 -11.65
C ALA A 162 2.82 5.89 -12.49
N ASP A 163 2.79 4.76 -13.19
CA ASP A 163 1.61 4.26 -13.92
C ASP A 163 1.05 5.27 -14.94
N GLY A 164 1.94 5.89 -15.72
CA GLY A 164 1.56 6.91 -16.72
C GLY A 164 1.17 8.27 -16.13
N ARG A 165 1.21 8.44 -14.81
CA ARG A 165 1.06 9.74 -14.15
C ARG A 165 2.41 10.47 -14.15
N PRO A 166 2.45 11.76 -14.53
CA PRO A 166 3.67 12.55 -14.44
C PRO A 166 4.13 12.70 -12.99
N GLY A 167 5.44 12.89 -12.82
CA GLY A 167 5.99 13.33 -11.54
C GLY A 167 5.64 14.79 -11.26
N ALA A 168 5.91 15.24 -10.04
CA ALA A 168 5.67 16.61 -9.62
C ALA A 168 6.72 17.07 -8.60
N VAL A 169 7.14 18.33 -8.69
CA VAL A 169 7.92 18.96 -7.62
C VAL A 169 6.96 19.26 -6.48
N ILE A 170 7.35 18.88 -5.26
CA ILE A 170 6.59 19.18 -4.05
C ILE A 170 7.24 20.38 -3.40
N ASP A 171 6.49 21.48 -3.33
CA ASP A 171 6.93 22.67 -2.62
C ASP A 171 6.74 22.47 -1.11
N CYS A 172 7.85 22.57 -0.37
CA CYS A 172 7.90 22.42 1.08
C CYS A 172 8.50 23.66 1.73
N SER A 173 8.34 24.84 1.10
CA SER A 173 8.75 26.16 1.62
C SER A 173 8.13 26.50 2.97
#